data_AF-B4YSE1-F1
#
_entry.id   AF-B4YSE1-F1
#
_cell.length_a   1.000
_cell.length_b   1.000
_cell.length_c   1.000
_cell.angle_alpha   90.00
_cell.angle_beta   90.00
_cell.angle_gamma   90.00
#
_symmetry.space_group_name_H-M   'P 1'
#
loop_
_entity.id
_entity.type
_entity.pdbx_description
1 polymer ?
#
loop_
_entity_poly.entity_id
_entity_poly.type
_entity_poly.pdbx_seq_one_letter_code
_entity_poly.pdbx_strand_id
1 'polypeptide(L)'
;GTSDFSYGFNSKYLKYVANYWLNKYNWKYHEGIINTLPQFTTEIEGLKIHFIHAKPMHNNYEVIVPLLILHGWPGNVFEFLKIIPLLVDPIQQIGSDISITFEIIAPSIPGFGWSAAPIKKGEMKD
;
A
#
# COMPACT_ATOMS: atom_id res chain seq x y z
N GLY A 1 -19.83 28.39 13.95
CA GLY A 1 -19.69 27.54 12.76
C GLY A 1 -19.60 26.11 13.20
N THR A 2 -20.50 25.26 12.72
CA THR A 2 -20.74 23.87 13.16
C THR A 2 -19.47 23.01 13.05
N SER A 3 -19.30 22.10 14.00
CA SER A 3 -18.11 21.25 14.17
C SER A 3 -18.17 19.91 13.42
N ASP A 4 -19.21 19.67 12.61
CA ASP A 4 -19.72 18.33 12.28
C ASP A 4 -19.43 17.83 10.85
N PHE A 5 -18.42 18.37 10.15
CA PHE A 5 -17.97 17.95 8.80
C PHE A 5 -19.03 17.99 7.68
N SER A 6 -20.25 18.44 7.96
CA SER A 6 -21.40 18.43 7.04
C SER A 6 -21.20 19.27 5.76
N TYR A 7 -20.28 20.23 5.78
CA TYR A 7 -19.91 21.08 4.64
C TYR A 7 -18.47 20.82 4.15
N GLY A 8 -17.94 19.64 4.41
CA GLY A 8 -16.55 19.28 4.12
C GLY A 8 -15.65 19.38 5.36
N PHE A 9 -14.34 19.36 5.12
CA PHE A 9 -13.37 19.18 6.20
C PHE A 9 -13.43 20.31 7.23
N ASN A 10 -13.60 19.96 8.51
CA ASN A 10 -13.72 20.96 9.56
C ASN A 10 -12.42 21.76 9.75
N SER A 11 -12.47 23.09 9.61
CA SER A 11 -11.29 23.94 9.65
C SER A 11 -10.57 23.97 11.01
N LYS A 12 -11.29 23.77 12.12
CA LYS A 12 -10.65 23.63 13.45
C LYS A 12 -9.88 22.33 13.55
N TYR A 13 -10.45 21.23 13.06
CA TYR A 13 -9.77 19.94 13.01
C TYR A 13 -8.58 19.97 12.03
N LEU A 14 -8.69 20.67 10.91
CA LEU A 14 -7.56 20.84 9.96
C LEU A 14 -6.36 21.50 10.62
N LYS A 15 -6.58 22.54 11.44
CA LYS A 15 -5.50 23.19 12.21
C LYS A 15 -4.82 22.22 13.18
N TYR A 16 -5.59 21.33 13.81
CA TYR A 16 -5.03 20.28 14.67
C TYR A 16 -4.16 19.30 13.87
N VAL A 17 -4.67 18.77 12.75
CA VAL A 17 -3.92 17.83 11.89
C VAL A 17 -2.64 18.48 11.35
N ALA A 18 -2.72 19.70 10.84
CA ALA A 18 -1.56 20.44 10.33
C ALA A 18 -0.51 20.69 11.42
N ASN A 19 -0.93 21.06 12.63
CA ASN A 19 -0.01 21.26 13.75
C ASN A 19 0.66 19.95 14.19
N TYR A 20 -0.06 18.83 14.19
CA TYR A 20 0.54 17.52 14.46
C TYR A 20 1.55 17.13 13.38
N TRP A 21 1.19 17.33 12.10
CA TRP A 21 2.07 17.00 10.99
C TRP A 21 3.38 17.80 11.06
N LEU A 22 3.30 19.12 11.27
CA LEU A 22 4.47 19.98 11.31
C LEU A 22 5.40 19.68 12.50
N ASN A 23 4.83 19.40 13.69
CA ASN A 23 5.60 19.42 14.94
C ASN A 23 5.82 18.05 15.58
N LYS A 24 5.07 17.02 15.17
CA LYS A 24 5.05 15.71 15.86
C LYS A 24 5.15 14.51 14.94
N TYR A 25 4.72 14.63 13.69
CA TYR A 25 4.75 13.50 12.76
C TYR A 25 6.19 13.18 12.34
N ASN A 26 6.64 11.98 12.69
CA ASN A 26 7.97 11.52 12.35
C ASN A 26 7.96 10.78 11.01
N TRP A 27 8.25 11.50 9.92
CA TRP A 27 8.32 10.92 8.58
C TRP A 27 9.30 9.73 8.51
N LYS A 28 10.49 9.85 9.12
CA LYS A 28 11.52 8.82 9.07
C LYS A 28 11.12 7.53 9.78
N TYR A 29 10.32 7.62 10.84
CA TYR A 29 9.72 6.46 11.47
C TYR A 29 8.77 5.71 10.51
N HIS A 30 7.88 6.42 9.82
CA HIS A 30 6.94 5.80 8.87
C HIS A 30 7.61 5.32 7.58
N GLU A 31 8.65 6.02 7.11
CA GLU A 31 9.54 5.56 6.04
C GLU A 31 10.20 4.23 6.43
N GLY A 32 10.67 4.10 7.67
CA GLY A 32 11.19 2.85 8.22
C GLY A 32 10.17 1.72 8.19
N ILE A 33 8.91 2.00 8.55
CA ILE A 33 7.82 1.02 8.53
C ILE A 33 7.57 0.49 7.11
N ILE A 34 7.37 1.34 6.10
CA ILE A 34 7.08 0.86 4.74
C ILE A 34 8.26 0.10 4.13
N ASN A 35 9.48 0.49 4.46
CA ASN A 35 10.70 -0.19 4.01
C ASN A 35 10.93 -1.56 4.66
N THR A 36 10.10 -1.97 5.64
CA THR A 36 10.08 -3.36 6.11
C THR A 36 9.51 -4.33 5.07
N LEU A 37 8.71 -3.83 4.12
CA LEU A 37 8.19 -4.62 3.02
C LEU A 37 9.16 -4.57 1.82
N PRO A 38 9.43 -5.71 1.15
CA PRO A 38 10.30 -5.74 -0.02
C PRO A 38 9.66 -4.99 -1.18
N GLN A 39 10.30 -3.89 -1.60
CA GLN A 39 9.82 -3.00 -2.65
C GLN A 39 10.76 -3.03 -3.85
N PHE A 40 10.17 -2.99 -5.04
CA PHE A 40 10.88 -3.11 -6.31
C PHE A 40 10.33 -2.09 -7.31
N THR A 41 11.11 -1.84 -8.35
CA THR A 41 10.65 -1.11 -9.53
C THR A 41 11.08 -1.81 -10.79
N THR A 42 10.22 -1.82 -11.80
CA THR A 42 10.51 -2.33 -13.14
C THR A 42 9.95 -1.39 -14.20
N GLU A 43 10.28 -1.61 -15.47
CA GLU A 43 9.69 -0.88 -16.58
C GLU A 43 8.62 -1.73 -17.29
N ILE A 44 7.42 -1.17 -17.46
CA ILE A 44 6.32 -1.81 -18.20
C ILE A 44 5.76 -0.75 -19.14
N GLU A 45 5.77 -1.05 -20.44
CA GLU A 45 5.27 -0.15 -21.50
C GLU A 45 5.88 1.27 -21.46
N GLY A 46 7.16 1.37 -21.06
CA GLY A 46 7.87 2.65 -20.92
C GLY A 46 7.55 3.43 -19.66
N LEU A 47 6.79 2.85 -18.71
CA LEU A 47 6.52 3.43 -17.40
C LEU A 47 7.31 2.70 -16.32
N LYS A 48 7.96 3.47 -15.44
CA LYS A 48 8.54 2.92 -14.20
C LYS A 48 7.41 2.56 -13.25
N ILE A 49 7.24 1.28 -12.97
CA ILE A 49 6.21 0.76 -12.06
C ILE A 49 6.85 0.31 -10.77
N HIS A 50 6.36 0.85 -9.66
CA HIS A 50 6.69 0.42 -8.30
C HIS A 50 5.74 -0.67 -7.82
N PHE A 51 6.27 -1.67 -7.09
CA PHE A 51 5.46 -2.67 -6.42
C PHE A 51 6.15 -3.25 -5.19
N ILE A 52 5.34 -3.65 -4.21
CA ILE A 52 5.75 -4.55 -3.13
C ILE A 52 5.65 -5.99 -3.65
N HIS A 53 6.65 -6.81 -3.35
CA HIS A 53 6.63 -8.25 -3.60
C HIS A 53 7.03 -9.01 -2.35
N ALA A 54 6.05 -9.50 -1.62
CA ALA A 54 6.25 -10.21 -0.36
C ALA A 54 5.99 -11.71 -0.57
N LYS A 55 6.97 -12.53 -0.19
CA LYS A 55 6.94 -13.99 -0.36
C LYS A 55 6.76 -14.69 0.99
N PRO A 56 6.02 -15.80 1.03
CA PRO A 56 5.95 -16.64 2.22
C PRO A 56 7.26 -17.39 2.45
N MET A 57 7.46 -17.91 3.67
CA MET A 57 8.56 -18.83 3.93
C MET A 57 8.24 -20.20 3.34
N HIS A 58 8.97 -20.58 2.29
CA HIS A 58 8.70 -21.74 1.43
C HIS A 58 8.73 -23.12 2.14
N ASN A 59 9.09 -23.19 3.42
CA ASN A 59 9.18 -24.45 4.18
C ASN A 59 7.97 -24.74 5.09
N ASN A 60 7.07 -23.77 5.29
CA ASN A 60 5.96 -23.90 6.24
C ASN A 60 4.59 -24.14 5.57
N TYR A 61 4.51 -24.09 4.23
CA TYR A 61 3.25 -24.12 3.49
C TYR A 61 3.31 -25.11 2.32
N GLU A 62 2.23 -25.86 2.12
CA GLU A 62 2.09 -26.83 1.03
C GLU A 62 1.66 -26.15 -0.28
N VAL A 63 0.87 -25.08 -0.17
CA VAL A 63 0.34 -24.34 -1.33
C VAL A 63 0.65 -22.86 -1.17
N ILE A 64 1.25 -22.28 -2.22
CA ILE A 64 1.53 -20.85 -2.32
C ILE A 64 0.74 -20.30 -3.50
N VAL A 65 -0.15 -19.34 -3.25
CA VAL A 65 -0.98 -18.72 -4.28
C VAL A 65 -0.51 -17.28 -4.54
N PRO A 66 -0.06 -16.95 -5.76
CA PRO A 66 0.22 -15.56 -6.12
C PRO A 66 -1.07 -14.73 -6.10
N LEU A 67 -1.05 -13.61 -5.39
CA LEU A 67 -2.18 -12.68 -5.27
C LEU A 67 -1.73 -11.25 -5.56
N LEU A 68 -2.33 -10.67 -6.61
CA LEU A 68 -2.20 -9.26 -6.94
C LEU A 68 -3.25 -8.46 -6.17
N ILE A 69 -2.81 -7.53 -5.31
CA ILE A 69 -3.70 -6.62 -4.57
C ILE A 69 -3.53 -5.18 -5.06
N LEU A 70 -4.64 -4.51 -5.34
CA LEU A 70 -4.67 -3.18 -5.93
C LEU A 70 -5.30 -2.19 -4.96
N HIS A 71 -4.66 -1.04 -4.79
CA HIS A 71 -5.25 0.08 -4.06
C HIS A 71 -6.08 0.95 -5.01
N GLY A 72 -6.94 1.80 -4.45
CA GLY A 72 -7.74 2.77 -5.20
C GLY A 72 -7.27 4.21 -5.02
N TRP A 73 -8.14 5.16 -5.39
CA TRP A 73 -8.02 6.58 -5.02
C TRP A 73 -8.99 6.88 -3.87
N PRO A 74 -8.62 7.70 -2.86
CA PRO A 74 -7.36 8.44 -2.67
C PRO A 74 -6.27 7.66 -1.91
N GLY A 75 -6.22 6.34 -2.09
CA GLY A 75 -5.35 5.41 -1.37
C GLY A 75 -3.96 5.20 -1.97
N ASN A 76 -3.19 4.31 -1.35
CA ASN A 76 -1.88 3.86 -1.81
C ASN A 76 -1.46 2.56 -1.10
N VAL A 77 -0.32 1.98 -1.50
CA VAL A 77 0.18 0.69 -0.97
C VAL A 77 0.38 0.63 0.55
N PHE A 78 0.46 1.75 1.27
CA PHE A 78 0.48 1.75 2.74
C PHE A 78 -0.76 1.10 3.36
N GLU A 79 -1.89 1.08 2.65
CA GLU A 79 -3.12 0.40 3.11
C GLU A 79 -2.89 -1.08 3.41
N PHE A 80 -1.88 -1.69 2.77
CA PHE A 80 -1.60 -3.12 2.89
C PHE A 80 -0.58 -3.47 3.97
N LEU A 81 -0.01 -2.48 4.67
CA LEU A 81 1.05 -2.69 5.66
C LEU A 81 0.72 -3.77 6.70
N LYS A 82 -0.54 -3.80 7.15
CA LYS A 82 -0.98 -4.74 8.19
C LYS A 82 -1.42 -6.08 7.64
N ILE A 83 -1.94 -6.12 6.40
CA ILE A 83 -2.52 -7.34 5.84
C ILE A 83 -1.47 -8.22 5.15
N ILE A 84 -0.42 -7.62 4.56
CA ILE A 84 0.62 -8.38 3.86
C ILE A 84 1.30 -9.39 4.78
N PRO A 85 1.78 -9.05 5.99
CA PRO A 85 2.38 -10.03 6.89
C PRO A 85 1.43 -11.20 7.22
N LEU A 86 0.15 -10.89 7.43
CA LEU A 86 -0.87 -11.90 7.75
C LEU A 86 -1.13 -12.87 6.60
N LEU A 87 -1.02 -12.40 5.35
CA LEU A 87 -1.28 -13.21 4.16
C LEU A 87 -0.07 -14.06 3.76
N VAL A 88 1.15 -13.56 3.95
CA VAL A 88 2.38 -14.28 3.59
C VAL A 88 2.90 -15.19 4.70
N ASP A 89 2.49 -14.97 5.96
CA ASP A 89 2.89 -15.85 7.06
C ASP A 89 1.81 -16.02 8.14
N PRO A 90 0.61 -16.53 7.80
CA PRO A 90 -0.50 -16.68 8.76
C PRO A 90 -0.16 -17.59 9.96
N ILE A 91 0.70 -18.61 9.80
CA ILE A 91 1.13 -19.46 10.92
C ILE A 91 1.85 -18.61 11.97
N GLN A 92 2.86 -17.82 11.56
CA GLN A 92 3.66 -17.05 12.50
C GLN A 92 2.89 -15.83 13.04
N GLN A 93 2.06 -15.20 12.22
CA GLN A 93 1.39 -13.94 12.59
C GLN A 93 0.12 -14.14 13.43
N ILE A 94 -0.64 -15.22 13.19
CA ILE A 94 -1.95 -15.44 13.86
C ILE A 94 -2.14 -16.87 14.37
N GLY A 95 -1.12 -17.73 14.32
CA GLY A 95 -1.21 -19.10 14.80
C GLY A 95 -2.17 -19.96 13.98
N SER A 96 -2.32 -19.66 12.68
CA SER A 96 -3.14 -20.46 11.78
C SER A 96 -2.56 -21.87 11.59
N ASP A 97 -3.42 -22.86 11.40
CA ASP A 97 -3.08 -24.24 11.04
C ASP A 97 -3.27 -24.53 9.53
N ILE A 98 -3.59 -23.51 8.74
CA ILE A 98 -3.84 -23.62 7.31
C ILE A 98 -2.52 -23.81 6.55
N SER A 99 -2.43 -24.82 5.69
CA SER A 99 -1.23 -25.13 4.88
C SER A 99 -1.11 -24.30 3.59
N ILE A 100 -2.03 -23.36 3.37
CA ILE A 100 -2.10 -22.45 2.22
C ILE A 100 -1.68 -21.05 2.65
N THR A 101 -0.89 -20.39 1.81
CA THR A 101 -0.46 -18.99 1.99
C THR A 101 -0.44 -18.24 0.66
N PHE A 102 -0.19 -16.94 0.72
CA PHE A 102 -0.13 -16.08 -0.46
C PHE A 102 1.28 -15.53 -0.69
N GLU A 103 1.65 -15.44 -1.96
CA GLU A 103 2.73 -14.57 -2.43
C GLU A 103 2.08 -13.27 -2.92
N ILE A 104 2.40 -12.14 -2.29
CA ILE A 104 1.71 -10.88 -2.55
C ILE A 104 2.49 -10.00 -3.52
N ILE A 105 1.81 -9.51 -4.55
CA ILE A 105 2.26 -8.41 -5.41
C ILE A 105 1.31 -7.24 -5.17
N ALA A 106 1.83 -6.08 -4.76
CA ALA A 106 1.03 -4.87 -4.52
C ALA A 106 1.66 -3.67 -5.23
N PRO A 107 1.26 -3.38 -6.49
CA PRO A 107 1.79 -2.24 -7.23
C PRO A 107 1.21 -0.92 -6.72
N SER A 108 2.00 0.14 -6.85
CA SER A 108 1.42 1.47 -6.98
C SER A 108 0.83 1.59 -8.38
N ILE A 109 -0.48 1.85 -8.51
CA ILE A 109 -1.12 1.97 -9.83
C ILE A 109 -0.48 3.13 -10.63
N PRO A 110 -0.42 3.09 -11.98
CA PRO A 110 0.24 4.13 -12.77
C PRO A 110 -0.23 5.55 -12.40
N GLY A 111 0.73 6.45 -12.15
CA GLY A 111 0.49 7.81 -11.68
C GLY A 111 0.28 7.98 -10.18
N PHE A 112 0.40 6.91 -9.38
CA PHE A 112 0.29 6.96 -7.93
C PHE A 112 1.60 6.57 -7.25
N GLY A 113 1.83 7.14 -6.06
CA GLY A 113 2.96 6.80 -5.21
C GLY A 113 4.29 6.92 -5.95
N TRP A 114 5.00 5.79 -6.07
CA TRP A 114 6.32 5.71 -6.72
C TRP A 114 6.27 5.18 -8.16
N SER A 115 5.08 4.97 -8.72
CA SER A 115 4.91 4.63 -10.15
C SER A 115 4.82 5.90 -10.99
N ALA A 116 5.45 5.87 -12.17
CA ALA A 116 5.42 6.97 -13.12
C ALA A 116 3.99 7.27 -13.57
N ALA A 117 3.70 8.56 -13.79
CA ALA A 117 2.46 8.98 -14.42
C ALA A 117 2.44 8.58 -15.90
N PRO A 118 1.28 8.17 -16.45
CA PRO A 118 1.14 7.93 -17.88
C PRO A 118 1.56 9.16 -18.70
N ILE A 119 2.36 8.94 -19.75
CA ILE A 119 2.84 10.00 -20.67
C ILE A 119 2.00 10.11 -21.95
N LYS A 120 1.09 9.14 -22.19
CA LYS A 120 0.16 9.13 -23.32
C LYS A 120 -1.22 9.57 -22.83
N LYS A 121 -1.92 10.37 -23.65
CA LYS A 121 -3.32 10.71 -23.40
C LYS A 121 -4.16 9.43 -23.51
N GLY A 122 -5.14 9.27 -22.62
CA GLY A 122 -6.13 8.20 -22.75
C GLY A 122 -6.93 8.37 -24.04
N GLU A 123 -7.01 7.31 -24.83
CA GLU A 123 -7.94 7.21 -25.95
C GLU A 123 -9.19 6.50 -25.42
N MET A 124 -10.35 7.15 -25.46
CA MET A 124 -11.60 6.41 -25.34
C MET A 124 -11.77 5.64 -26.65
N LYS A 125 -11.74 4.31 -26.59
CA LYS A 125 -12.22 3.49 -27.70
C LYS A 125 -13.74 3.50 -27.63
N ASP A 126 -14.37 4.04 -28.67
CA ASP A 126 -15.82 3.97 -28.89
C ASP A 126 -16.30 2.51 -28.97
#